data_AF-A0A1G2GBH4-F1
#
_entry.id   AF-A0A1G2GBH4-F1
#
_cell.length_a   1.000
_cell.length_b   1.000
_cell.length_c   1.000
_cell.angle_alpha   90.00
_cell.angle_beta   90.00
_cell.angle_gamma   90.00
#
_symmetry.space_group_name_H-M   'P 1'
#
loop_
_entity.id
_entity.type
_entity.pdbx_description
1 polymer ?
#
loop_
_entity_poly.entity_id
_entity_poly.type
_entity_poly.pdbx_seq_one_letter_code
_entity_poly.pdbx_strand_id
1 'polypeptide(L)' 'MFRDELHKNISQAVENLADGLGVPDFSLEAPENAEHGDYATNMALLLAKPLERNPTAFVLP' A
#
# COMPACT_ATOMS: atom_id res chain seq x y z
N MET A 1 12.33 -9.53 10.17
CA MET A 1 11.42 -8.97 11.21
C MET A 1 10.03 -8.83 10.61
N PHE A 2 8.96 -8.71 11.42
CA PHE A 2 7.57 -8.64 10.91
C PHE A 2 7.35 -7.54 9.85
N ARG A 3 7.99 -6.38 10.02
CA ARG A 3 7.92 -5.25 9.08
C ARG A 3 8.48 -5.61 7.69
N ASP A 4 9.56 -6.39 7.62
CA ASP A 4 10.15 -6.83 6.34
C ASP A 4 9.18 -7.76 5.60
N GLU A 5 8.49 -8.62 6.36
CA GLU A 5 7.50 -9.55 5.82
C GLU A 5 6.26 -8.81 5.31
N LEU A 6 5.82 -7.79 6.06
CA LEU A 6 4.74 -6.90 5.65
C LEU A 6 5.09 -6.14 4.36
N HIS A 7 6.31 -5.58 4.30
CA HIS A 7 6.79 -4.89 3.10
C HIS A 7 6.82 -5.83 1.88
N LYS A 8 7.34 -7.05 2.07
CA LYS A 8 7.37 -8.08 1.01
C LYS A 8 5.96 -8.42 0.51
N ASN A 9 5.02 -8.66 1.42
CA ASN A 9 3.66 -9.05 1.06
C ASN A 9 2.92 -7.92 0.32
N ILE A 10 3.08 -6.67 0.75
CA ILE A 10 2.50 -5.52 0.05
C ILE A 10 3.11 -5.37 -1.34
N SER A 11 4.43 -5.47 -1.46
CA SER A 11 5.13 -5.41 -2.75
C SER A 11 4.59 -6.46 -3.72
N GLN A 12 4.45 -7.71 -3.27
CA GLN A 12 3.95 -8.79 -4.11
C GLN A 12 2.50 -8.58 -4.54
N ALA A 13 1.65 -8.09 -3.64
CA ALA A 13 0.27 -7.76 -3.96
C ALA A 13 0.18 -6.65 -5.02
N VAL A 14 1.04 -5.64 -4.92
CA VAL A 14 1.12 -4.55 -5.89
C VAL A 14 1.59 -5.03 -7.25
N GLU A 15 2.62 -5.88 -7.33
CA GLU A 15 3.05 -6.46 -8.61
C GLU A 15 1.90 -7.16 -9.34
N ASN A 16 1.05 -7.88 -8.61
CA ASN A 16 -0.10 -8.58 -9.17
C ASN A 16 -1.24 -7.63 -9.61
N LEU A 17 -1.35 -6.45 -8.99
CA LEU A 17 -2.42 -5.49 -9.25
C LEU A 17 -2.05 -4.44 -10.31
N ALA A 18 -0.77 -4.11 -10.44
CA ALA A 18 -0.32 -2.92 -11.14
C ALA A 18 0.02 -3.14 -12.62
N ASP A 19 -0.33 -4.30 -13.22
CA ASP A 19 -0.19 -4.62 -14.65
C ASP A 19 1.15 -4.18 -15.27
N GLY A 20 2.26 -4.34 -14.53
CA GLY A 20 3.60 -3.99 -14.99
C GLY A 20 4.07 -2.56 -14.74
N LEU A 21 3.31 -1.73 -14.00
CA LEU A 21 3.75 -0.39 -13.54
C LEU A 21 4.92 -0.45 -12.53
N GLY A 22 5.23 -1.64 -12.01
CA GLY A 22 6.24 -1.83 -10.98
C GLY A 22 5.75 -1.44 -9.59
N VAL A 23 6.50 -1.85 -8.56
CA VAL A 23 6.20 -1.50 -7.17
C VAL A 23 6.86 -0.14 -6.88
N PRO A 24 6.08 0.91 -6.55
CA PRO A 24 6.65 2.18 -6.15
C PRO A 24 7.28 2.05 -4.76
N ASP A 25 8.24 2.93 -4.45
CA ASP A 25 8.77 3.04 -3.09
C ASP A 25 7.69 3.58 -2.15
N PHE A 26 7.40 2.85 -1.07
CA PHE A 26 6.27 3.11 -0.18
C PHE A 26 6.68 3.05 1.28
N SER A 27 5.92 3.76 2.11
CA SER A 27 6.17 3.84 3.53
C SER A 27 5.29 2.84 4.30
N LEU A 28 5.86 2.29 5.37
CA LEU A 28 5.14 1.58 6.43
C LEU A 28 5.40 2.30 7.75
N GLU A 29 4.38 2.92 8.31
CA GLU A 29 4.49 3.78 9.49
C GLU A 29 3.42 3.42 10.51
N ALA A 30 3.58 3.87 11.76
CA ALA A 30 2.50 3.74 12.74
C ALA A 30 1.36 4.71 12.33
N PRO A 31 0.08 4.30 12.41
CA PRO A 31 -1.02 5.18 12.09
C PRO A 31 -1.15 6.31 13.11
N GLU A 32 -1.70 7.45 12.65
CA GLU A 32 -2.00 8.60 13.52
C GLU A 32 -3.05 8.23 14.58
N ASN A 33 -4.07 7.46 14.19
CA ASN A 33 -5.05 6.90 15.11
C ASN A 33 -4.74 5.42 15.35
N ALA A 34 -4.48 5.06 16.62
CA ALA A 34 -4.21 3.69 17.04
C ALA A 34 -5.39 2.73 16.78
N GLU A 35 -6.62 3.23 16.62
CA GLU A 35 -7.78 2.42 16.24
C GLU A 35 -7.70 1.88 14.80
N HIS A 36 -6.80 2.39 13.96
CA HIS A 36 -6.58 1.91 12.59
C HIS A 36 -5.59 0.75 12.47
N GLY A 37 -5.12 0.22 13.61
CA GLY A 37 -4.24 -0.94 13.69
C GLY A 37 -2.78 -0.57 13.95
N ASP A 38 -1.88 -1.50 13.64
CA ASP A 38 -0.47 -1.37 14.00
C ASP A 38 0.36 -0.59 12.96
N TYR A 39 -0.06 -0.63 11.69
CA TYR A 39 0.67 -0.03 10.57
C TYR A 39 -0.27 0.59 9.53
N ALA A 40 0.19 1.69 8.94
CA ALA A 40 -0.40 2.35 7.79
C ALA A 40 0.60 2.44 6.62
N THR A 41 0.08 2.56 5.40
CA THR A 41 0.88 2.76 4.19
C THR A 41 0.26 3.76 3.23
N ASN A 42 1.10 4.49 2.49
CA ASN A 42 0.68 5.41 1.44
C ASN A 42 0.47 4.73 0.07
N MET A 43 0.60 3.40 -0.03
CA MET A 43 0.55 2.65 -1.29
C MET A 43 -0.69 2.94 -2.14
N ALA A 44 -1.88 3.07 -1.54
CA ALA A 44 -3.12 3.36 -2.28
C ALA A 44 -3.05 4.68 -3.06
N LEU A 45 -2.44 5.71 -2.47
CA LEU A 45 -2.24 7.01 -3.12
C LEU A 45 -1.21 6.92 -4.26
N LEU A 46 -0.13 6.16 -4.03
CA LEU A 46 0.93 5.96 -5.01
C LEU A 46 0.44 5.21 -6.25
N LEU A 47 -0.49 4.27 -6.09
CA LEU A 47 -1.10 3.52 -7.20
C LEU A 47 -2.21 4.29 -7.91
N ALA A 48 -2.99 5.08 -7.17
CA ALA A 48 -4.09 5.86 -7.72
C ALA A 48 -3.63 6.85 -8.80
N LYS A 49 -2.48 7.50 -8.58
CA LYS A 49 -1.95 8.53 -9.49
C LYS A 49 -1.60 7.99 -10.89
N PRO A 50 -0.79 6.92 -11.06
CA PRO A 50 -0.48 6.36 -12.37
C PRO A 50 -1.67 5.61 -13.00
N LEU A 51 -2.60 5.09 -12.21
CA LEU A 51 -3.78 4.38 -12.71
C LEU A 51 -4.97 5.31 -13.03
N GLU A 52 -4.89 6.59 -12.67
CA GLU A 52 -5.99 7.57 -12.77
C GLU A 52 -7.28 7.10 -12.06
N ARG A 53 -7.12 6.37 -10.95
CA ARG A 53 -8.23 5.80 -10.16
C ARG A 53 -8.39 6.52 -8.83
N ASN A 54 -9.57 6.37 -8.24
CA ASN A 54 -9.81 6.86 -6.89
C ASN A 54 -9.01 6.02 -5.87
N PRO A 55 -8.20 6.62 -4.97
CA PRO A 55 -7.42 5.90 -3.97
C PRO A 55 -8.26 5.00 -3.06
N THR A 56 -9.48 5.42 -2.75
CA THR A 56 -10.41 4.67 -1.90
C THR A 56 -10.82 3.33 -2.52
N ALA A 57 -10.70 3.18 -3.85
CA ALA A 57 -10.97 1.90 -4.51
C ALA A 57 -9.94 0.80 -4.15
N PHE A 58 -8.79 1.16 -3.58
CA PHE A 58 -7.74 0.23 -3.16
C PHE A 58 -7.80 -0.11 -1.66
N VAL A 59 -8.63 0.62 -0.90
CA VAL A 59 -8.81 0.40 0.53
C VAL A 59 -10.08 -0.43 0.71
N LEU A 60 -10.00 -1.53 1.47
CA LEU A 60 -11.19 -2.31 1.81
C LEU A 60 -12.16 -1.42 2.62
N PRO A 61 -13.48 -1.53 2.39
CA PRO A 61 -14.49 -0.82 3.17
C PRO A 61 -14.54 -1.26 4.64
#